data_AF-A0AA39FZ41-F1
#
_entry.id   AF-A0AA39FZ41-F1
#
_cell.length_a   1.000
_cell.length_b   1.000
_cell.length_c   1.000
_cell.angle_alpha   90.00
_cell.angle_beta   90.00
_cell.angle_gamma   90.00
#
_symmetry.space_group_name_H-M   'P 1'
#
loop_
_entity.id
_entity.type
_entity.pdbx_description
1 polymer ?
#
loop_
_entity_poly.entity_id
_entity_poly.type
_entity_poly.pdbx_seq_one_letter_code
_entity_poly.pdbx_strand_id
1 'polypeptide(L)'
;MDSNFEELSNDTSIIYRMKQFSKATNDIEQMMDLISDPALYDSLTNADKIKYNMMMSFALNSLFWMYLRAEGVDPTNHSIRAENNRLKQAMARAQEIRDRNTIMPRVNKDAAKRFIRNSLWVPNNISEENNTEVSLEDEGNWDVEHPDQLPSTNNV
;
A
#
# COMPACT_ATOMS: atom_id res chain seq x y z
N MET A 1 29.00 -3.92 25.25
CA MET A 1 30.17 -4.73 24.84
C MET A 1 31.36 -3.81 24.67
N ASP A 2 32.23 -3.69 25.69
CA ASP A 2 33.52 -3.01 25.52
C ASP A 2 34.45 -3.94 24.75
N SER A 3 34.42 -3.80 23.42
CA SER A 3 35.26 -4.58 22.52
C SER A 3 36.67 -4.02 22.63
N ASN A 4 37.59 -4.78 23.24
CA ASN A 4 38.99 -4.40 23.28
C ASN A 4 39.58 -4.65 21.88
N PHE A 5 39.82 -3.59 21.11
CA PHE A 5 40.14 -3.69 19.68
C PHE A 5 41.59 -4.10 19.38
N GLU A 6 42.42 -4.36 20.38
CA GLU A 6 43.77 -4.97 20.34
C GLU A 6 44.53 -4.84 18.99
N GLU A 7 44.48 -5.80 18.08
CA GLU A 7 45.19 -5.75 16.79
C GLU A 7 44.62 -4.71 15.79
N LEU A 8 43.32 -4.41 15.90
CA LEU A 8 42.59 -3.39 15.12
C LEU A 8 42.67 -1.99 15.73
N SER A 9 43.35 -1.82 16.88
CA SER A 9 43.52 -0.52 17.58
C SER A 9 44.04 0.59 16.67
N ASN A 10 44.82 0.20 15.66
CA ASN A 10 45.48 1.14 14.75
C ASN A 10 44.53 1.74 13.70
N ASP A 11 43.38 1.10 13.43
CA ASP A 11 42.40 1.61 12.46
C ASP A 11 41.20 2.26 13.16
N THR A 12 41.38 3.54 13.47
CA THR A 12 40.34 4.39 14.06
C THR A 12 39.06 4.42 13.24
N SER A 13 39.14 4.25 11.91
CA SER A 13 37.98 4.33 11.02
C SER A 13 37.08 3.10 11.15
N ILE A 14 37.68 1.91 11.26
CA ILE A 14 36.95 0.64 11.47
C ILE A 14 36.33 0.62 12.87
N ILE A 15 37.10 1.01 13.90
CA ILE A 15 36.61 1.09 15.27
C ILE A 15 35.39 2.00 15.37
N TYR A 16 35.47 3.18 14.73
CA TYR A 16 34.35 4.12 14.71
C TYR A 16 33.11 3.49 14.05
N ARG A 17 33.25 2.88 12.87
CA ARG A 17 32.13 2.22 12.16
C ARG A 17 31.52 1.10 12.99
N MET A 18 32.34 0.29 13.68
CA MET A 18 31.88 -0.80 14.52
C MET A 18 31.11 -0.30 15.75
N LYS A 19 31.60 0.78 16.40
CA LYS A 19 30.88 1.44 17.49
C LYS A 19 29.54 2.00 17.03
N GLN A 20 29.49 2.64 15.86
CA GLN A 20 28.23 3.14 15.29
C GLN A 20 27.26 1.99 14.97
N PHE A 21 27.75 0.89 14.40
CA PHE A 21 26.95 -0.28 14.09
C PHE A 21 26.36 -0.93 15.36
N SER A 22 27.18 -1.11 16.40
CA SER A 22 26.74 -1.64 17.69
C SER A 22 25.71 -0.73 18.35
N LYS A 23 25.93 0.60 18.32
CA LYS A 23 24.96 1.57 18.83
C LYS A 23 23.63 1.46 18.08
N ALA A 24 23.66 1.49 16.75
CA ALA A 24 22.45 1.39 15.93
C ALA A 24 21.68 0.08 16.16
N THR A 25 22.39 -1.03 16.38
CA THR A 25 21.76 -2.33 16.68
C THR A 25 21.06 -2.31 18.04
N ASN A 26 21.68 -1.71 19.06
CA ASN A 26 21.06 -1.54 20.38
C ASN A 26 19.84 -0.61 20.33
N ASP A 27 19.91 0.48 19.55
CA ASP A 27 18.78 1.39 19.36
C ASP A 27 17.58 0.65 18.70
N ILE A 28 17.84 -0.24 17.73
CA ILE A 28 16.81 -1.08 17.10
C ILE A 28 16.23 -2.10 18.09
N GLU A 29 17.09 -2.73 18.91
CA GLU A 29 16.67 -3.69 19.94
C GLU A 29 15.72 -3.05 20.96
N GLN A 30 16.08 -1.88 21.49
CA GLN A 30 15.22 -1.12 22.41
C GLN A 30 13.87 -0.74 21.77
N MET A 31 13.90 -0.37 20.48
CA MET A 31 12.67 -0.06 19.75
C MET A 31 11.82 -1.32 19.52
N MET A 32 12.45 -2.47 19.27
CA MET A 32 11.78 -3.76 19.10
C MET A 32 11.07 -4.20 20.39
N ASP A 33 11.71 -4.02 21.55
CA ASP A 33 11.11 -4.32 22.84
C ASP A 33 9.84 -3.48 23.09
N LEU A 34 9.89 -2.19 22.74
CA LEU A 34 8.74 -1.29 22.87
C LEU A 34 7.55 -1.71 21.98
N ILE A 35 7.82 -2.11 20.73
CA ILE A 35 6.76 -2.48 19.78
C ILE A 35 6.27 -3.91 19.92
N SER A 36 6.98 -4.75 20.68
CA SER A 36 6.61 -6.16 20.90
C SER A 36 5.50 -6.34 21.94
N ASP A 37 5.08 -5.27 22.63
CA ASP A 37 3.95 -5.31 23.54
C ASP A 37 2.63 -5.63 22.79
N PRO A 38 1.99 -6.78 23.07
CA PRO A 38 0.71 -7.14 22.45
C PRO A 38 -0.39 -6.13 22.75
N ALA A 39 -0.36 -5.45 23.90
CA ALA A 39 -1.36 -4.45 24.27
C ALA A 39 -1.31 -3.23 23.34
N LEU A 40 -0.12 -2.86 22.85
CA LEU A 40 0.05 -1.79 21.88
C LEU A 40 -0.63 -2.16 20.55
N TYR A 41 -0.45 -3.40 20.08
CA TYR A 41 -1.06 -3.89 18.85
C TYR A 41 -2.59 -3.81 18.92
N ASP A 42 -3.17 -4.26 20.02
CA ASP A 42 -4.63 -4.32 20.17
C ASP A 42 -5.28 -2.94 20.28
N SER A 43 -4.58 -1.95 20.82
CA SER A 43 -5.05 -0.57 20.93
C SER A 43 -5.14 0.18 19.59
N LEU A 44 -4.49 -0.31 18.54
CA LEU A 44 -4.37 0.39 17.25
C LEU A 44 -5.65 0.29 16.42
N THR A 45 -5.94 1.34 15.64
CA THR A 45 -7.02 1.30 14.64
C THR A 45 -6.67 0.33 13.51
N ASN A 46 -7.66 -0.17 12.76
CA ASN A 46 -7.40 -1.05 11.61
C ASN A 46 -6.44 -0.43 10.59
N ALA A 47 -6.51 0.89 10.37
CA ALA A 47 -5.61 1.59 9.46
C ALA A 47 -4.17 1.61 10.00
N ASP A 48 -4.00 1.74 11.31
CA ASP A 48 -2.68 1.77 11.95
C ASP A 48 -2.11 0.36 12.14
N LYS A 49 -2.93 -0.67 12.34
CA LYS A 49 -2.51 -2.08 12.30
C LYS A 49 -1.88 -2.44 10.95
N ILE A 50 -2.43 -1.93 9.84
CA ILE A 50 -1.83 -2.13 8.51
C ILE A 50 -0.45 -1.46 8.45
N LYS A 51 -0.32 -0.22 8.94
CA LYS A 51 0.99 0.47 9.00
C LYS A 51 2.00 -0.30 9.85
N TYR A 52 1.58 -0.73 11.04
CA TYR A 52 2.38 -1.49 11.97
C TYR A 52 2.90 -2.78 11.33
N ASN A 53 2.01 -3.58 10.73
CA ASN A 53 2.40 -4.84 10.08
C ASN A 53 3.35 -4.63 8.90
N MET A 54 3.15 -3.56 8.11
CA MET A 54 4.07 -3.18 7.03
C MET A 54 5.44 -2.73 7.55
N MET A 55 5.47 -1.96 8.64
CA MET A 55 6.69 -1.53 9.29
C MET A 55 7.47 -2.72 9.86
N MET A 56 6.80 -3.65 10.55
CA MET A 56 7.43 -4.85 11.10
C MET A 56 8.02 -5.73 9.99
N SER A 57 7.26 -5.94 8.90
CA SER A 57 7.75 -6.69 7.74
C SER A 57 8.97 -6.01 7.09
N PHE A 58 8.96 -4.68 6.99
CA PHE A 58 10.09 -3.91 6.48
C PHE A 58 11.32 -4.03 7.38
N ALA A 59 11.14 -3.93 8.69
CA ALA A 59 12.20 -4.03 9.68
C ALA A 59 12.88 -5.39 9.61
N LEU A 60 12.11 -6.49 9.60
CA LEU A 60 12.64 -7.86 9.47
C LEU A 60 13.45 -8.04 8.18
N ASN A 61 12.92 -7.59 7.04
CA ASN A 61 13.63 -7.67 5.76
C ASN A 61 14.93 -6.85 5.78
N SER A 62 14.93 -5.70 6.45
CA SER A 62 16.10 -4.81 6.57
C SER A 62 17.16 -5.39 7.50
N LEU A 63 16.76 -6.01 8.62
CA LEU A 63 17.65 -6.74 9.51
C LEU A 63 18.31 -7.91 8.80
N PHE A 64 17.54 -8.65 8.00
CA PHE A 64 18.08 -9.74 7.18
C PHE A 64 19.06 -9.22 6.11
N TRP A 65 18.77 -8.07 5.49
CA TRP A 65 19.72 -7.41 4.58
C TRP A 65 21.02 -7.02 5.28
N MET A 66 20.94 -6.53 6.52
CA MET A 66 22.10 -6.24 7.36
C MET A 66 22.91 -7.49 7.66
N TYR A 67 22.25 -8.59 8.03
CA TYR A 67 22.86 -9.89 8.28
C TYR A 67 23.62 -10.40 7.05
N LEU A 68 23.01 -10.40 5.87
CA LEU A 68 23.68 -10.84 4.63
C LEU A 68 24.95 -10.04 4.35
N ARG A 69 24.91 -8.71 4.56
CA ARG A 69 26.10 -7.87 4.38
C ARG A 69 27.18 -8.15 5.42
N ALA A 70 26.82 -8.54 6.64
CA ALA A 70 27.79 -8.92 7.67
C ALA A 70 28.50 -10.23 7.33
N GLU A 71 27.79 -11.18 6.72
CA GLU A 71 28.35 -12.43 6.18
C GLU A 71 29.15 -12.23 4.86
N GLY A 72 29.19 -11.01 4.33
CA GLY A 72 29.87 -10.69 3.07
C GLY A 72 29.11 -11.14 1.80
N VAL A 73 27.84 -11.54 1.94
CA VAL A 73 26.98 -11.89 0.80
C VAL A 73 26.31 -10.63 0.26
N ASP A 74 26.36 -10.44 -1.06
CA ASP A 74 25.66 -9.34 -1.71
C ASP A 74 24.13 -9.58 -1.70
N PRO A 75 23.35 -8.75 -0.98
CA PRO A 75 21.90 -8.94 -0.88
C PRO A 75 21.16 -8.64 -2.18
N THR A 76 21.78 -7.97 -3.15
CA THR A 76 21.13 -7.62 -4.43
C THR A 76 20.90 -8.84 -5.33
N ASN A 77 21.73 -9.88 -5.16
CA ASN A 77 21.63 -11.16 -5.84
C ASN A 77 20.82 -12.20 -5.05
N HIS A 78 20.40 -11.85 -3.83
CA HIS A 78 19.65 -12.73 -2.96
C HIS A 78 18.13 -12.58 -3.16
N SER A 79 17.37 -13.63 -2.84
CA SER A 79 15.89 -13.66 -2.94
C SER A 79 15.19 -12.57 -2.12
N ILE A 80 15.88 -11.99 -1.13
CA ILE A 80 15.42 -10.87 -0.31
C ILE A 80 15.06 -9.62 -1.14
N ARG A 81 15.66 -9.47 -2.32
CA ARG A 81 15.31 -8.39 -3.24
C ARG A 81 13.87 -8.53 -3.74
N ALA A 82 13.44 -9.75 -4.05
CA ALA A 82 12.06 -10.01 -4.46
C ALA A 82 11.09 -9.71 -3.32
N GLU A 83 11.45 -10.07 -2.09
CA GLU A 83 10.63 -9.81 -0.90
C GLU A 83 10.51 -8.30 -0.60
N ASN A 84 11.59 -7.53 -0.76
CA ASN A 84 11.53 -6.07 -0.69
C ASN A 84 10.62 -5.46 -1.77
N ASN A 85 10.65 -6.00 -3.00
CA ASN A 85 9.76 -5.54 -4.06
C ASN A 85 8.30 -5.85 -3.75
N ARG A 86 8.01 -7.05 -3.22
CA ARG A 86 6.67 -7.45 -2.75
C ARG A 86 6.14 -6.48 -1.70
N LEU A 87 6.99 -6.12 -0.74
CA LEU A 87 6.63 -5.18 0.32
C LEU A 87 6.35 -3.77 -0.23
N LYS A 88 7.16 -3.28 -1.18
CA LYS A 88 6.91 -2.00 -1.87
C LYS A 88 5.54 -1.97 -2.55
N GLN A 89 5.18 -3.05 -3.24
CA GLN A 89 3.86 -3.18 -3.87
C GLN A 89 2.73 -3.15 -2.84
N ALA A 90 2.90 -3.85 -1.70
CA ALA A 90 1.94 -3.83 -0.61
C ALA A 90 1.76 -2.42 -0.02
N MET A 91 2.87 -1.69 0.20
CA MET A 91 2.84 -0.30 0.69
C MET A 91 2.15 0.65 -0.30
N ALA A 92 2.43 0.52 -1.60
CA ALA A 92 1.77 1.31 -2.64
C ALA A 92 0.25 1.07 -2.63
N ARG A 93 -0.18 -0.19 -2.55
CA ARG A 93 -1.61 -0.53 -2.45
C ARG A 93 -2.28 0.04 -1.20
N ALA A 94 -1.62 -0.02 -0.05
CA ALA A 94 -2.16 0.60 1.16
C ALA A 94 -2.27 2.12 1.04
N GLN A 95 -1.33 2.76 0.34
CA GLN A 95 -1.38 4.20 0.07
C GLN A 95 -2.55 4.54 -0.86
N GLU A 96 -2.75 3.81 -1.95
CA GLU A 96 -3.90 3.99 -2.85
C GLU A 96 -5.25 3.87 -2.13
N ILE A 97 -5.37 2.92 -1.20
CA ILE A 97 -6.59 2.75 -0.39
C ILE A 97 -6.82 3.96 0.52
N ARG A 98 -5.76 4.51 1.13
CA ARG A 98 -5.86 5.73 1.94
C ARG A 98 -6.26 6.92 1.09
N ASP A 99 -5.63 7.11 -0.06
CA ASP A 99 -5.87 8.25 -0.93
C ASP A 99 -7.28 8.22 -1.54
N ARG A 100 -7.79 7.03 -1.87
CA ARG A 100 -9.19 6.82 -2.26
C ARG A 100 -10.18 7.30 -1.19
N ASN A 101 -9.83 7.10 0.08
CA ASN A 101 -10.72 7.44 1.19
C ASN A 101 -10.62 8.91 1.60
N THR A 102 -9.46 9.53 1.41
CA THR A 102 -9.17 10.89 1.94
C THR A 102 -9.16 11.96 0.85
N ILE A 103 -8.48 11.73 -0.28
CA ILE A 103 -8.10 12.79 -1.23
C ILE A 103 -9.05 12.82 -2.45
N MET A 104 -9.60 11.67 -2.85
CA MET A 104 -10.40 11.60 -4.07
C MET A 104 -11.70 12.42 -3.96
N PRO A 105 -11.99 13.31 -4.93
CA PRO A 105 -13.24 14.05 -4.98
C PRO A 105 -14.42 13.08 -5.03
N ARG A 106 -15.35 13.21 -4.09
CA ARG A 106 -16.59 12.43 -4.07
C ARG A 106 -17.62 13.17 -4.91
N VAL A 107 -18.27 12.48 -5.84
CA VAL A 107 -19.39 13.05 -6.58
C VAL A 107 -20.51 13.40 -5.60
N ASN A 108 -20.91 14.67 -5.58
CA ASN A 108 -22.07 15.09 -4.81
C ASN A 108 -23.34 14.57 -5.52
N LYS A 109 -23.86 13.44 -5.02
CA LYS A 109 -25.07 12.80 -5.56
C LYS A 109 -26.27 13.74 -5.60
N ASP A 110 -26.38 14.66 -4.63
CA ASP A 110 -27.49 15.61 -4.58
C ASP A 110 -27.39 16.66 -5.69
N ALA A 111 -26.19 17.21 -5.92
CA ALA A 111 -25.93 18.11 -7.04
C ALA A 111 -26.18 17.43 -8.40
N ALA A 112 -25.73 16.18 -8.57
CA ALA A 112 -25.99 15.40 -9.77
C ALA A 112 -27.49 15.19 -10.04
N LYS A 113 -28.28 14.88 -8.99
CA LYS A 113 -29.75 14.77 -9.11
C LYS A 113 -30.38 16.10 -9.56
N ARG A 114 -29.91 17.23 -9.04
CA ARG A 114 -30.40 18.56 -9.43
C ARG A 114 -30.09 18.86 -10.90
N PHE A 115 -28.89 18.53 -11.38
CA PHE A 115 -28.54 18.67 -12.79
C PHE A 115 -29.47 17.84 -13.68
N ILE A 116 -29.64 16.55 -13.39
CA ILE A 116 -30.53 15.66 -14.16
C ILE A 116 -31.97 16.19 -14.16
N ARG A 117 -32.49 16.63 -13.00
CA ARG A 117 -33.87 17.14 -12.89
C ARG A 117 -34.08 18.40 -13.72
N ASN A 118 -33.13 19.33 -13.70
CA ASN A 118 -33.22 20.55 -14.51
C ASN A 118 -33.06 20.26 -16.01
N SER A 119 -32.20 19.30 -16.38
CA SER A 119 -32.03 18.89 -17.78
C SER A 119 -33.29 18.25 -18.39
N LEU A 120 -34.11 17.58 -17.57
CA LEU A 120 -35.37 16.97 -17.99
C LEU A 120 -36.58 17.92 -17.88
N TRP A 121 -36.37 19.17 -17.48
CA TRP A 121 -37.46 20.12 -17.37
C TRP A 121 -37.85 20.66 -18.75
N VAL A 122 -39.07 20.35 -19.19
CA VAL A 122 -39.68 20.89 -20.41
C VAL A 122 -40.74 21.95 -20.00
N PRO A 123 -40.72 23.15 -20.60
CA PRO A 123 -41.78 24.14 -20.36
C PRO A 123 -43.13 23.64 -20.89
N ASN A 124 -44.20 23.76 -20.10
CA ASN A 124 -45.58 23.38 -20.46
C ASN A 124 -46.21 24.22 -21.60
N ASN A 125 -45.42 25.05 -22.26
CA ASN A 125 -45.81 25.95 -23.35
C ASN A 125 -45.19 25.54 -24.70
N ILE A 126 -44.67 24.31 -24.79
CA ILE A 126 -44.36 23.63 -26.06
C ILE A 126 -45.36 22.47 -26.21
N SER A 127 -46.65 22.80 -26.28
CA SER A 127 -47.69 21.82 -26.63
C SER A 127 -48.20 21.99 -28.06
N GLU A 128 -47.73 22.97 -28.83
CA GLU A 128 -48.10 23.10 -30.24
C GLU A 128 -46.88 23.56 -31.04
N GLU A 129 -46.55 22.77 -32.08
CA GLU A 129 -45.50 22.99 -33.09
C GLU A 129 -44.05 22.64 -32.69
N ASN A 130 -43.70 21.35 -32.78
CA ASN A 130 -42.81 20.83 -33.84
C ASN A 130 -42.39 19.39 -33.49
N ASN A 131 -43.07 18.42 -34.11
CA ASN A 131 -42.58 17.03 -34.19
C ASN A 131 -41.35 17.02 -35.12
N THR A 132 -40.16 17.17 -34.55
CA THR A 132 -38.94 16.67 -35.18
C THR A 132 -38.50 15.45 -34.40
N GLU A 133 -38.94 14.30 -34.88
CA GLU A 133 -38.50 12.98 -34.46
C GLU A 133 -37.00 12.88 -34.77
N VAL A 134 -36.15 13.19 -33.78
CA VAL A 134 -34.73 12.83 -33.85
C VAL A 134 -34.65 11.38 -33.36
N SER A 135 -34.69 10.45 -34.30
CA SER A 135 -34.31 9.06 -34.08
C SER A 135 -32.87 9.05 -33.60
N LEU A 136 -32.69 8.83 -32.29
CA LEU A 136 -31.41 8.39 -31.76
C LEU A 136 -31.26 6.94 -32.19
N GLU A 137 -30.47 6.71 -33.24
CA GLU A 137 -30.01 5.37 -33.58
C GLU A 137 -29.27 4.82 -32.36
N ASP A 138 -29.84 3.76 -31.79
CA ASP A 138 -29.38 3.06 -30.61
C ASP A 138 -28.12 2.23 -30.97
N GLU A 139 -27.02 2.89 -31.29
CA GLU A 139 -25.71 2.23 -31.39
C GLU A 139 -25.11 2.14 -29.98
N GLY A 140 -25.47 1.07 -29.28
CA GLY A 140 -25.00 0.83 -27.93
C GLY A 140 -25.30 -0.56 -27.41
N ASN A 141 -24.97 -1.60 -28.19
CA ASN A 141 -24.86 -2.97 -27.65
C ASN A 141 -23.68 -3.01 -26.65
N TRP A 142 -23.96 -2.63 -25.40
CA TRP A 142 -23.05 -2.91 -24.30
C TRP A 142 -23.32 -4.32 -23.80
N ASP A 143 -22.86 -5.30 -24.58
CA ASP A 143 -22.62 -6.64 -24.05
C ASP A 143 -21.65 -6.48 -22.87
N VAL A 144 -22.20 -6.54 -21.66
CA VAL A 144 -21.43 -6.73 -20.45
C VAL A 144 -20.98 -8.18 -20.49
N GLU A 145 -19.85 -8.43 -21.16
CA GLU A 145 -19.07 -9.64 -20.96
C GLU A 145 -18.69 -9.69 -19.47
N HIS A 146 -19.37 -10.56 -18.73
CA HIS A 146 -18.94 -10.99 -17.42
C HIS A 146 -17.67 -11.83 -17.57
N PRO A 147 -16.53 -11.45 -16.99
CA PRO A 147 -15.40 -12.36 -16.91
C PRO A 147 -15.72 -13.44 -15.85
N ASP A 148 -15.69 -14.67 -16.32
CA ASP A 148 -15.41 -15.91 -15.60
C ASP A 148 -16.45 -16.41 -14.58
N GLN A 149 -17.42 -17.18 -15.09
CA GLN A 149 -17.87 -18.36 -14.36
C GLN A 149 -16.76 -19.41 -14.41
N LEU A 150 -16.15 -19.70 -13.26
CA LEU A 150 -15.29 -20.87 -13.09
C LEU A 150 -16.11 -22.14 -13.39
N PRO A 151 -15.61 -23.10 -14.18
CA PRO A 151 -16.33 -24.33 -14.45
C PRO A 151 -16.47 -25.14 -13.15
N SER A 152 -17.71 -25.47 -12.81
CA SER A 152 -18.02 -26.47 -11.79
C SER A 152 -17.46 -27.81 -12.25
N THR A 153 -16.38 -28.28 -11.64
CA THR A 153 -15.96 -29.67 -11.80
C THR A 153 -16.89 -30.54 -10.97
N ASN A 154 -17.89 -31.12 -11.62
CA ASN A 154 -18.56 -32.32 -11.15
C ASN A 154 -18.26 -33.43 -12.15
N ASN A 155 -17.44 -34.40 -11.73
CA ASN A 155 -17.59 -35.78 -12.13
C ASN A 155 -16.77 -36.69 -11.20
N VAL A 156 -17.51 -37.61 -10.57
CA VAL A 156 -17.20 -38.99 -10.14
C VAL A 156 -15.98 -39.22 -9.24
#